data_AF-A0A935G087-F1
#
_entry.id   AF-A0A935G087-F1
#
_cell.length_a   1.000
_cell.length_b   1.000
_cell.length_c   1.000
_cell.angle_alpha   90.00
_cell.angle_beta   90.00
_cell.angle_gamma   90.00
#
_symmetry.space_group_name_H-M   'P 1'
#
loop_
_entity.id
_entity.type
_entity.pdbx_description
1 polymer ?
#
loop_
_entity_poly.entity_id
_entity_poly.type
_entity_poly.pdbx_seq_one_letter_code
_entity_poly.pdbx_strand_id
1 'polypeptide(L)'
;MKLLVPRAMALPMALATLCIGVAPAAAVAPAGQDEAWRNANERVAKIGGWRTYARDSLPNDTSPCAIAGPTTGETLTGAAAMTAAVAPRPWPPLSWQQAEGSSRRVAVDGDLVATASKARAAWLAAVHAEASLQLAARHYDAVDAAADLATRLHAVGNLPLAEAVHEQKARAEAAIGCLDAVHERQHARWALARHIKLDPVAAASLRLPENLPALPTALLAAPRQSELLARSNQASPGAPLALRLAELESTYRHRWAVAQRHEKEIRPLVEKLREESVLRYNGMLIGPDELLKVAREALDAERAALAALAAFWQADIALQSALMGHPESGD
;
A
#
# COMPACT_ATOMS: atom_id res chain seq x y z
N MET A 1 6.99 -13.18 72.00
CA MET A 1 6.84 -13.87 73.29
C MET A 1 5.37 -13.78 73.70
N LYS A 2 4.67 -14.94 73.74
CA LYS A 2 3.35 -15.24 74.37
C LYS A 2 2.15 -14.35 73.95
N LEU A 3 1.22 -14.83 73.11
CA LEU A 3 0.01 -15.62 73.43
C LEU A 3 -0.78 -15.07 74.64
N LEU A 4 -2.03 -14.63 74.45
CA LEU A 4 -3.24 -15.40 74.77
C LEU A 4 -4.55 -14.59 74.57
N VAL A 5 -5.51 -15.26 73.94
CA VAL A 5 -6.96 -14.97 73.87
C VAL A 5 -7.61 -15.30 75.24
N PRO A 6 -8.84 -14.83 75.55
CA PRO A 6 -9.91 -15.84 75.70
C PRO A 6 -11.34 -15.43 75.23
N ARG A 7 -12.03 -16.44 74.65
CA ARG A 7 -13.45 -16.91 74.83
C ARG A 7 -14.65 -15.98 74.55
N ALA A 8 -15.84 -16.43 74.14
CA ALA A 8 -16.39 -17.67 73.56
C ALA A 8 -17.91 -17.47 73.29
N MET A 9 -18.47 -18.27 72.37
CA MET A 9 -19.88 -18.72 72.23
C MET A 9 -21.00 -17.72 71.84
N ALA A 10 -21.59 -17.89 70.65
CA ALA A 10 -22.85 -18.63 70.46
C ALA A 10 -23.32 -18.58 68.98
N LEU A 11 -23.64 -19.75 68.41
CA LEU A 11 -24.38 -19.91 67.15
C LEU A 11 -25.88 -19.66 67.39
N PRO A 12 -26.68 -19.31 66.36
CA PRO A 12 -27.53 -20.36 65.82
C PRO A 12 -27.67 -20.38 64.28
N MET A 13 -28.01 -21.59 63.84
CA MET A 13 -28.43 -21.99 62.50
C MET A 13 -29.81 -21.46 62.12
N ALA A 14 -30.02 -21.42 60.79
CA ALA A 14 -31.27 -21.59 60.04
C ALA A 14 -32.19 -20.36 59.85
N LEU A 15 -32.22 -19.85 58.60
CA LEU A 15 -33.42 -19.93 57.76
C LEU A 15 -33.05 -19.61 56.30
N ALA A 16 -33.04 -20.64 55.46
CA ALA A 16 -32.95 -20.50 54.01
C ALA A 16 -34.27 -19.93 53.49
N THR A 17 -34.26 -18.65 53.09
CA THR A 17 -35.38 -18.02 52.40
C THR A 17 -35.02 -17.87 50.93
N LEU A 18 -35.80 -18.56 50.10
CA LEU A 18 -35.76 -18.58 48.65
C LEU A 18 -35.94 -17.15 48.11
N CYS A 19 -34.87 -16.50 47.64
CA CYS A 19 -34.98 -15.30 46.81
C CYS A 19 -34.90 -15.72 45.35
N ILE A 20 -36.06 -15.72 44.67
CA ILE A 20 -36.14 -15.75 43.21
C ILE A 20 -35.52 -14.43 42.74
N GLY A 21 -34.25 -14.47 42.34
CA GLY A 21 -33.56 -13.34 41.72
C GLY A 21 -34.12 -13.12 40.33
N VAL A 22 -34.94 -12.08 40.17
CA VAL A 22 -35.23 -11.48 38.87
C VAL A 22 -33.90 -11.00 38.29
N ALA A 23 -33.47 -11.59 37.17
CA ALA A 23 -32.32 -11.08 36.42
C ALA A 23 -32.60 -9.62 36.02
N PRO A 24 -31.67 -8.67 36.20
CA PRO A 24 -31.86 -7.35 35.67
C PRO A 24 -31.89 -7.46 34.15
N ALA A 25 -33.01 -7.05 33.55
CA ALA A 25 -33.11 -6.87 32.11
C ALA A 25 -31.99 -5.89 31.72
N ALA A 26 -31.09 -6.34 30.84
CA ALA A 26 -30.10 -5.48 30.21
C ALA A 26 -30.87 -4.30 29.60
N ALA A 27 -30.67 -3.10 30.15
CA ALA A 27 -31.27 -1.89 29.64
C ALA A 27 -30.74 -1.67 28.22
N VAL A 28 -31.56 -1.99 27.23
CA VAL A 28 -31.34 -1.60 25.84
C VAL A 28 -31.34 -0.07 25.81
N ALA A 29 -30.21 0.54 25.44
CA ALA A 29 -30.10 1.99 25.30
C ALA A 29 -31.21 2.52 24.38
N PRO A 30 -31.85 3.65 24.69
CA PRO A 30 -32.97 4.16 23.89
C PRO A 30 -32.49 4.51 22.48
N ALA A 31 -33.17 3.97 21.47
CA ALA A 31 -32.92 4.23 20.06
C ALA A 31 -32.93 5.75 19.80
N GLY A 32 -31.77 6.33 19.47
CA GLY A 32 -31.57 7.77 19.25
C GLY A 32 -30.43 8.40 20.04
N GLN A 33 -30.00 7.83 21.16
CA GLN A 33 -28.77 8.29 21.84
C GLN A 33 -27.55 8.15 20.93
N ASP A 34 -27.50 7.07 20.13
CA ASP A 34 -26.42 6.80 19.19
C ASP A 34 -26.26 7.87 18.10
N GLU A 35 -27.34 8.55 17.76
CA GLU A 35 -27.37 9.57 16.73
C GLU A 35 -27.01 10.95 17.32
N ALA A 36 -27.42 11.21 18.56
CA ALA A 36 -27.15 12.45 19.26
C ALA A 36 -25.66 12.66 19.56
N TRP A 37 -24.94 11.62 20.03
CA TRP A 37 -23.51 11.73 20.30
C TRP A 37 -22.67 11.77 19.01
N ARG A 38 -23.07 11.05 17.95
CA ARG A 38 -22.44 11.16 16.62
C ARG A 38 -22.54 12.57 16.04
N ASN A 39 -23.74 13.17 16.12
CA ASN A 39 -23.96 14.56 15.70
C ASN A 39 -23.11 15.56 16.50
N ALA A 40 -22.84 15.31 17.79
CA ALA A 40 -21.93 16.13 18.58
C ALA A 40 -20.47 15.99 18.13
N ASN A 41 -20.04 14.77 17.82
CA ASN A 41 -18.71 14.51 17.28
C ASN A 41 -18.48 15.12 15.89
N GLU A 42 -19.47 15.08 15.00
CA GLU A 42 -19.38 15.76 13.70
C GLU A 42 -19.12 17.26 13.84
N ARG A 43 -19.70 17.91 14.86
CA ARG A 43 -19.45 19.34 15.14
C ARG A 43 -18.00 19.59 15.57
N VAL A 44 -17.44 18.74 16.42
CA VAL A 44 -16.02 18.81 16.83
C VAL A 44 -15.09 18.58 15.64
N ALA A 45 -15.43 17.62 14.77
CA ALA A 45 -14.69 17.34 13.54
C ALA A 45 -14.69 18.52 12.57
N LYS A 46 -15.82 19.22 12.39
CA LYS A 46 -15.92 20.43 11.53
C LYS A 46 -15.04 21.59 12.00
N ILE A 47 -14.75 21.68 13.30
CA ILE A 47 -13.87 22.71 13.88
C ILE A 47 -12.38 22.31 13.74
N GLY A 48 -12.08 21.13 13.18
CA GLY A 48 -10.73 20.58 13.03
C GLY A 48 -10.29 19.67 14.18
N GLY A 49 -11.05 19.65 15.29
CA GLY A 49 -10.78 18.84 16.47
C GLY A 49 -9.41 19.11 17.10
N TRP A 50 -8.86 18.12 17.80
CA TRP A 50 -7.51 18.20 18.38
C TRP A 50 -6.39 18.28 17.31
N ARG A 51 -6.68 17.87 16.05
CA ARG A 51 -5.71 17.82 14.94
C ARG A 51 -5.19 19.19 14.55
N THR A 52 -5.99 20.24 14.73
CA THR A 52 -5.59 21.64 14.54
C THR A 52 -4.46 22.03 15.50
N TYR A 53 -4.49 21.55 16.73
CA TYR A 53 -3.46 21.84 17.75
C TYR A 53 -2.18 21.00 17.58
N ALA A 54 -2.30 19.77 17.04
CA ALA A 54 -1.16 18.91 16.78
C ALA A 54 -0.30 19.38 15.59
N ARG A 55 -0.92 20.02 14.59
CA ARG A 55 -0.23 20.47 13.36
C ARG A 55 0.73 21.64 13.58
N ASP A 56 0.44 22.52 14.54
CA ASP A 56 1.27 23.69 14.88
C ASP A 56 2.52 23.32 15.71
N SER A 57 2.66 22.04 16.11
CA SER A 57 3.68 21.57 17.04
C SER A 57 4.87 20.85 16.40
N LEU A 58 4.84 20.54 15.10
CA LEU A 58 5.88 19.76 14.44
C LEU A 58 7.07 20.66 14.08
N PRO A 59 8.29 20.38 14.58
CA PRO A 59 9.49 21.02 14.08
C PRO A 59 9.66 20.74 12.57
N ASN A 60 10.18 21.76 11.91
CA ASN A 60 10.23 21.95 10.47
C ASN A 60 11.18 20.95 9.72
N ASP A 61 10.96 20.86 8.41
CA ASP A 61 11.89 20.60 7.28
C ASP A 61 12.87 19.39 7.20
N THR A 62 13.06 18.53 8.20
CA THR A 62 13.99 17.37 8.09
C THR A 62 13.32 15.99 8.05
N SER A 63 12.24 15.84 7.28
CA SER A 63 11.69 14.50 7.03
C SER A 63 12.74 13.65 6.27
N PRO A 64 13.03 12.40 6.71
CA PRO A 64 13.91 11.49 5.97
C PRO A 64 13.36 11.16 4.56
N CYS A 65 12.08 11.46 4.31
CA CYS A 65 11.39 11.31 3.05
C CYS A 65 11.61 12.46 2.07
N ALA A 66 12.16 13.59 2.53
CA ALA A 66 12.27 14.80 1.74
C ALA A 66 13.32 14.62 0.63
N ILE A 67 12.86 14.41 -0.60
CA ILE A 67 13.68 14.57 -1.80
C ILE A 67 13.02 15.63 -2.69
N ALA A 68 13.80 16.61 -3.12
CA ALA A 68 13.37 17.50 -4.20
C ALA A 68 13.19 16.69 -5.50
N GLY A 69 11.94 16.50 -5.93
CA GLY A 69 11.62 16.01 -7.27
C GLY A 69 11.60 17.15 -8.30
N PRO A 70 11.69 16.85 -9.61
CA PRO A 70 11.55 17.88 -10.63
C PRO A 70 10.15 18.54 -10.55
N THR A 71 10.11 19.85 -10.33
CA THR A 71 8.87 20.66 -10.21
C THR A 71 8.35 21.16 -11.57
N THR A 72 9.07 20.88 -12.66
CA THR A 72 8.72 21.29 -14.03
C THR A 72 8.87 20.13 -15.01
N GLY A 73 7.95 19.99 -15.98
CA GLY A 73 7.99 18.98 -17.05
C GLY A 73 6.67 18.22 -17.25
N GLU A 74 6.50 17.60 -18.41
CA GLU A 74 5.34 16.73 -18.73
C GLU A 74 5.47 15.35 -18.06
N THR A 75 4.36 14.80 -17.60
CA THR A 75 4.30 13.46 -16.99
C THR A 75 4.45 12.37 -18.05
N LEU A 76 5.46 11.51 -17.91
CA LEU A 76 5.69 10.39 -18.81
C LEU A 76 4.62 9.31 -18.63
N THR A 77 3.75 9.16 -19.62
CA THR A 77 2.77 8.08 -19.67
C THR A 77 3.44 6.75 -20.00
N GLY A 78 2.82 5.63 -19.62
CA GLY A 78 3.34 4.30 -19.98
C GLY A 78 3.44 4.08 -21.49
N ALA A 79 2.49 4.62 -22.26
CA ALA A 79 2.54 4.60 -23.72
C ALA A 79 3.77 5.37 -24.25
N ALA A 80 4.02 6.59 -23.76
CA ALA A 80 5.19 7.37 -24.14
C ALA A 80 6.51 6.69 -23.76
N ALA A 81 6.56 6.00 -22.61
CA ALA A 81 7.71 5.21 -22.20
C ALA A 81 8.01 4.06 -23.18
N MET A 82 6.98 3.30 -23.58
CA MET A 82 7.13 2.21 -24.57
C MET A 82 7.58 2.75 -25.93
N THR A 83 6.98 3.85 -26.42
CA THR A 83 7.38 4.49 -27.68
C THR A 83 8.83 4.96 -27.63
N ALA A 84 9.27 5.56 -26.53
CA ALA A 84 10.65 6.01 -26.35
C ALA A 84 11.68 4.86 -26.33
N ALA A 85 11.30 3.68 -25.82
CA ALA A 85 12.17 2.51 -25.78
C ALA A 85 12.43 1.89 -27.15
N VAL A 86 11.40 1.88 -28.01
CA VAL A 86 11.44 1.30 -29.36
C VAL A 86 11.94 2.29 -30.42
N ALA A 87 11.94 3.60 -30.11
CA ALA A 87 12.42 4.61 -31.03
C ALA A 87 13.88 4.36 -31.48
N PRO A 88 14.15 4.31 -32.80
CA PRO A 88 15.51 4.20 -33.30
C PRO A 88 16.30 5.44 -32.89
N ARG A 89 17.38 5.23 -32.14
CA ARG A 89 18.29 6.32 -31.77
C ARG A 89 19.48 6.35 -32.73
N PRO A 90 19.81 7.51 -33.32
CA PRO A 90 20.94 7.61 -34.24
C PRO A 90 22.28 7.57 -33.47
N TRP A 91 22.78 6.36 -33.16
CA TRP A 91 24.18 6.06 -32.73
C TRP A 91 24.36 4.52 -32.63
N PRO A 92 25.41 3.83 -33.18
CA PRO A 92 26.76 4.24 -33.63
C PRO A 92 27.01 4.02 -35.17
N PRO A 93 28.23 4.15 -35.78
CA PRO A 93 28.40 4.37 -37.22
C PRO A 93 28.06 3.16 -38.12
N LEU A 94 27.53 3.49 -39.30
CA LEU A 94 26.85 2.64 -40.30
C LEU A 94 27.69 1.54 -40.97
N SER A 95 28.94 1.31 -40.57
CA SER A 95 29.81 0.30 -41.21
C SER A 95 29.60 -1.13 -40.71
N TRP A 96 28.87 -1.36 -39.61
CA TRP A 96 28.69 -2.69 -39.00
C TRP A 96 27.39 -3.40 -39.40
N GLN A 97 26.41 -2.68 -39.98
CA GLN A 97 25.09 -3.25 -40.28
C GLN A 97 25.01 -4.04 -41.60
N GLN A 98 26.01 -3.93 -42.47
CA GLN A 98 25.98 -4.56 -43.80
C GLN A 98 26.39 -6.05 -43.78
N ALA A 99 26.85 -6.60 -42.65
CA ALA A 99 27.44 -7.94 -42.59
C ALA A 99 26.44 -9.10 -42.34
N GLU A 100 25.17 -8.85 -41.97
CA GLU A 100 24.31 -9.91 -41.37
C GLU A 100 22.85 -9.91 -41.88
N GLY A 101 22.63 -9.58 -43.15
CA GLY A 101 21.36 -9.08 -43.67
C GLY A 101 20.18 -10.02 -43.93
N SER A 102 20.24 -11.34 -43.73
CA SER A 102 19.13 -12.23 -44.18
C SER A 102 18.28 -12.89 -43.09
N SER A 103 18.77 -13.03 -41.86
CA SER A 103 18.04 -13.75 -40.78
C SER A 103 17.25 -12.85 -39.82
N ARG A 104 17.37 -11.52 -39.94
CA ARG A 104 16.91 -10.57 -38.91
C ARG A 104 15.41 -10.27 -38.90
N ARG A 105 14.64 -10.52 -39.96
CA ARG A 105 13.26 -9.99 -40.03
C ARG A 105 12.30 -10.58 -38.99
N VAL A 106 12.44 -11.87 -38.66
CA VAL A 106 11.62 -12.52 -37.61
C VAL A 106 12.14 -12.21 -36.20
N ALA A 107 13.45 -12.00 -36.05
CA ALA A 107 14.06 -11.62 -34.77
C ALA A 107 13.75 -10.17 -34.37
N VAL A 108 13.66 -9.25 -35.35
CA VAL A 108 13.37 -7.83 -35.11
C VAL A 108 11.99 -7.63 -34.48
N ASP A 109 10.95 -8.39 -34.86
CA ASP A 109 9.63 -8.24 -34.25
C ASP A 109 9.59 -8.74 -32.79
N GLY A 110 10.29 -9.84 -32.49
CA GLY A 110 10.40 -10.38 -31.12
C GLY A 110 11.21 -9.50 -30.18
N ASP A 111 12.35 -8.96 -30.65
CA ASP A 111 13.23 -8.08 -29.88
C ASP A 111 12.55 -6.74 -29.55
N LEU A 112 11.70 -6.24 -30.45
CA LEU A 112 10.90 -5.03 -30.23
C LEU A 112 9.84 -5.23 -29.15
N VAL A 113 9.10 -6.34 -29.20
CA VAL A 113 8.11 -6.71 -28.17
C VAL A 113 8.78 -6.89 -26.80
N ALA A 114 9.96 -7.53 -26.76
CA ALA A 114 10.76 -7.67 -25.55
C ALA A 114 11.12 -6.32 -24.94
N THR A 115 11.63 -5.41 -25.78
CA THR A 115 12.08 -4.08 -25.37
C THR A 115 10.91 -3.24 -24.86
N ALA A 116 9.76 -3.28 -25.55
CA ALA A 116 8.54 -2.60 -25.13
C ALA A 116 8.00 -3.15 -23.80
N SER A 117 7.98 -4.48 -23.62
CA SER A 117 7.51 -5.14 -22.39
C SER A 117 8.40 -4.79 -21.20
N LYS A 118 9.73 -4.85 -21.37
CA LYS A 118 10.71 -4.43 -20.35
C LYS A 118 10.58 -2.94 -19.99
N ALA A 119 10.38 -2.07 -20.98
CA ALA A 119 10.16 -0.64 -20.74
C ALA A 119 8.86 -0.38 -19.97
N ARG A 120 7.78 -1.10 -20.30
CA ARG A 120 6.50 -1.02 -19.57
C ARG A 120 6.65 -1.51 -18.13
N ALA A 121 7.34 -2.62 -17.91
CA ALA A 121 7.65 -3.15 -16.57
C ALA A 121 8.45 -2.14 -15.74
N ALA A 122 9.50 -1.56 -16.32
CA ALA A 122 10.30 -0.55 -15.65
C ALA A 122 9.51 0.74 -15.34
N TRP A 123 8.61 1.15 -16.24
CA TRP A 123 7.74 2.30 -15.98
C TRP A 123 6.75 2.02 -14.84
N LEU A 124 6.09 0.86 -14.83
CA LEU A 124 5.20 0.47 -13.75
C LEU A 124 5.93 0.33 -12.39
N ALA A 125 7.14 -0.23 -12.39
CA ALA A 125 7.98 -0.29 -11.20
C ALA A 125 8.35 1.11 -10.68
N ALA A 126 8.67 2.05 -11.58
CA ALA A 126 8.98 3.42 -11.21
C ALA A 126 7.76 4.19 -10.67
N VAL A 127 6.57 4.00 -11.27
CA VAL A 127 5.31 4.57 -10.75
C VAL A 127 4.94 3.96 -9.40
N HIS A 128 5.12 2.65 -9.23
CA HIS A 128 4.92 1.99 -7.94
C HIS A 128 5.87 2.55 -6.86
N ALA A 129 7.14 2.74 -7.19
CA ALA A 129 8.11 3.32 -6.25
C ALA A 129 7.78 4.77 -5.87
N GLU A 130 7.24 5.57 -6.81
CA GLU A 130 6.74 6.92 -6.52
C GLU A 130 5.56 6.88 -5.53
N ALA A 131 4.55 6.03 -5.79
CA ALA A 131 3.41 5.85 -4.90
C ALA A 131 3.82 5.32 -3.51
N SER A 132 4.80 4.41 -3.46
CA SER A 132 5.36 3.85 -2.22
C SER A 132 6.08 4.91 -1.39
N LEU A 133 6.82 5.84 -2.02
CA LEU A 133 7.43 6.98 -1.32
C LEU A 133 6.37 7.91 -0.74
N GLN A 134 5.32 8.23 -1.49
CA GLN A 134 4.23 9.06 -0.96
C GLN A 134 3.56 8.42 0.26
N LEU A 135 3.31 7.10 0.22
CA LEU A 135 2.74 6.37 1.34
C LEU A 135 3.70 6.32 2.53
N ALA A 136 4.99 6.09 2.29
CA ALA A 136 6.01 6.09 3.33
C ALA A 136 6.13 7.46 4.02
N ALA A 137 6.04 8.56 3.26
CA ALA A 137 6.00 9.90 3.81
C ALA A 137 4.78 10.12 4.71
N ARG A 138 3.57 9.76 4.25
CA ARG A 138 2.35 9.84 5.08
C ARG A 138 2.46 9.00 6.36
N HIS A 139 3.07 7.82 6.27
CA HIS A 139 3.29 6.96 7.42
C HIS A 139 4.30 7.56 8.41
N TYR A 140 5.41 8.11 7.92
CA TYR A 140 6.39 8.80 8.75
C TYR A 140 5.74 9.99 9.47
N ASP A 141 5.02 10.87 8.76
CA ASP A 141 4.37 12.05 9.36
C ASP A 141 3.38 11.66 10.47
N ALA A 142 2.62 10.58 10.26
CA ALA A 142 1.68 10.07 11.26
C ALA A 142 2.40 9.52 12.50
N VAL A 143 3.46 8.73 12.32
CA VAL A 143 4.24 8.15 13.41
C VAL A 143 5.07 9.21 14.14
N ASP A 144 5.56 10.20 13.42
CA ASP A 144 6.30 11.32 14.00
C ASP A 144 5.41 12.14 14.94
N ALA A 145 4.20 12.51 14.49
CA ALA A 145 3.22 13.17 15.35
C ALA A 145 2.83 12.32 16.57
N ALA A 146 2.74 10.99 16.40
CA ALA A 146 2.43 10.05 17.47
C ALA A 146 3.52 10.02 18.56
N ALA A 147 4.78 9.93 18.16
CA ALA A 147 5.91 9.91 19.07
C ALA A 147 6.10 11.25 19.81
N ASP A 148 5.81 12.38 19.17
CA ASP A 148 5.81 13.70 19.82
C ASP A 148 4.70 13.80 20.87
N LEU A 149 3.48 13.37 20.52
CA LEU A 149 2.37 13.34 21.46
C LEU A 149 2.68 12.42 22.65
N ALA A 150 3.21 11.23 22.40
CA ALA A 150 3.56 10.27 23.43
C ALA A 150 4.62 10.82 24.40
N THR A 151 5.62 11.52 23.88
CA THR A 151 6.64 12.20 24.68
C THR A 151 6.02 13.28 25.58
N ARG A 152 5.09 14.08 25.05
CA ARG A 152 4.38 15.12 25.83
C ARG A 152 3.47 14.52 26.89
N LEU A 153 2.73 13.46 26.57
CA LEU A 153 1.85 12.76 27.50
C LEU A 153 2.64 12.08 28.63
N HIS A 154 3.80 11.50 28.32
CA HIS A 154 4.70 10.95 29.32
C HIS A 154 5.24 12.03 30.26
N ALA A 155 5.66 13.19 29.72
CA ALA A 155 6.19 14.30 30.50
C ALA A 155 5.19 14.85 31.54
N VAL A 156 3.88 14.78 31.27
CA VAL A 156 2.82 15.17 32.20
C VAL A 156 2.29 14.00 33.05
N GLY A 157 2.87 12.81 32.93
CA GLY A 157 2.50 11.62 33.71
C GLY A 157 1.26 10.86 33.20
N ASN A 158 0.72 11.21 32.03
CA ASN A 158 -0.47 10.60 31.45
C ASN A 158 -0.18 9.35 30.60
N LEU A 159 1.09 9.02 30.36
CA LEU A 159 1.50 7.86 29.58
C LEU A 159 2.66 7.12 30.26
N PRO A 160 2.63 5.78 30.38
CA PRO A 160 3.75 5.02 30.93
C PRO A 160 4.98 5.11 30.01
N LEU A 161 6.18 5.04 30.60
CA LEU A 161 7.45 5.13 29.87
C LEU A 161 7.57 4.06 28.77
N ALA A 162 7.09 2.84 29.02
CA ALA A 162 7.15 1.75 28.05
C ALA A 162 6.42 2.10 26.74
N GLU A 163 5.26 2.74 26.83
CA GLU A 163 4.48 3.16 25.66
C GLU A 163 5.17 4.33 24.94
N ALA A 164 5.69 5.31 25.68
CA ALA A 164 6.45 6.41 25.09
C ALA A 164 7.69 5.92 24.31
N VAL A 165 8.42 4.94 24.86
CA VAL A 165 9.58 4.34 24.20
C VAL A 165 9.17 3.49 23.00
N HIS A 166 8.02 2.80 23.06
CA HIS A 166 7.47 2.08 21.91
C HIS A 166 7.21 3.02 20.73
N GLU A 167 6.63 4.18 20.99
CA GLU A 167 6.38 5.21 19.98
C GLU A 167 7.68 5.81 19.41
N GLN A 168 8.69 6.05 20.25
CA GLN A 168 10.01 6.49 19.78
C GLN A 168 10.69 5.45 18.88
N LYS A 169 10.60 4.17 19.23
CA LYS A 169 11.09 3.07 18.39
C LYS A 169 10.35 3.07 17.05
N ALA A 170 9.02 3.18 17.06
CA ALA A 170 8.21 3.22 15.84
C ALA A 170 8.63 4.36 14.91
N ARG A 171 8.95 5.55 15.45
CA ARG A 171 9.50 6.68 14.66
C ARG A 171 10.80 6.31 13.96
N ALA A 172 11.73 5.65 14.64
CA ALA A 172 12.99 5.23 14.05
C ALA A 172 12.79 4.19 12.92
N GLU A 173 11.90 3.22 13.12
CA GLU A 173 11.55 2.23 12.09
C GLU A 173 10.86 2.89 10.88
N ALA A 174 9.95 3.85 11.11
CA ALA A 174 9.31 4.61 10.03
C ALA A 174 10.32 5.46 9.25
N ALA A 175 11.34 6.01 9.91
CA ALA A 175 12.43 6.74 9.25
C ALA A 175 13.23 5.82 8.31
N ILE A 176 13.57 4.60 8.76
CA ILE A 176 14.23 3.59 7.92
C ILE A 176 13.37 3.27 6.70
N GLY A 177 12.09 2.96 6.90
CA GLY A 177 11.17 2.66 5.80
C GLY A 177 11.05 3.80 4.79
N CYS A 178 11.24 5.05 5.23
CA CYS A 178 11.27 6.16 4.31
C CYS A 178 12.58 6.28 3.52
N LEU A 179 13.73 6.08 4.17
CA LEU A 179 15.03 6.03 3.48
C LEU A 179 15.05 4.93 2.41
N ASP A 180 14.45 3.78 2.71
CA ASP A 180 14.30 2.68 1.76
C ASP A 180 13.42 3.09 0.57
N ALA A 181 12.27 3.72 0.82
CA ALA A 181 11.39 4.21 -0.25
C ALA A 181 12.05 5.29 -1.12
N VAL A 182 12.87 6.16 -0.51
CA VAL A 182 13.70 7.16 -1.19
C VAL A 182 14.70 6.49 -2.14
N HIS A 183 15.38 5.44 -1.67
CA HIS A 183 16.33 4.67 -2.45
C HIS A 183 15.65 3.90 -3.59
N GLU A 184 14.54 3.21 -3.33
CA GLU A 184 13.76 2.48 -4.34
C GLU A 184 13.22 3.41 -5.43
N ARG A 185 12.70 4.60 -5.07
CA ARG A 185 12.28 5.61 -6.04
C ARG A 185 13.43 6.04 -6.95
N GLN A 186 14.64 6.18 -6.43
CA GLN A 186 15.80 6.48 -7.25
C GLN A 186 16.17 5.29 -8.15
N HIS A 187 16.32 4.10 -7.57
CA HIS A 187 16.71 2.90 -8.29
C HIS A 187 15.77 2.59 -9.46
N ALA A 188 14.46 2.67 -9.24
CA ALA A 188 13.46 2.42 -10.28
C ALA A 188 13.49 3.47 -11.40
N ARG A 189 13.77 4.74 -11.09
CA ARG A 189 13.95 5.80 -12.10
C ARG A 189 15.19 5.56 -12.96
N TRP A 190 16.31 5.17 -12.35
CA TRP A 190 17.52 4.81 -13.10
C TRP A 190 17.29 3.57 -13.96
N ALA A 191 16.58 2.56 -13.45
CA ALA A 191 16.21 1.38 -14.23
C ALA A 191 15.35 1.74 -15.45
N LEU A 192 14.30 2.56 -15.26
CA LEU A 192 13.49 3.07 -16.35
C LEU A 192 14.34 3.83 -17.38
N ALA A 193 15.14 4.79 -16.93
CA ALA A 193 16.01 5.59 -17.80
C ALA A 193 16.91 4.72 -18.69
N ARG A 194 17.45 3.60 -18.17
CA ARG A 194 18.21 2.62 -18.97
C ARG A 194 17.36 1.97 -20.06
N HIS A 195 16.14 1.54 -19.76
CA HIS A 195 15.25 0.90 -20.74
C HIS A 195 14.75 1.85 -21.83
N ILE A 196 14.44 3.10 -21.49
CA ILE A 196 14.06 4.14 -22.46
C ILE A 196 15.27 4.91 -23.02
N LYS A 197 16.49 4.50 -22.63
CA LYS A 197 17.80 4.99 -23.07
C LYS A 197 18.09 6.47 -22.76
N LEU A 198 17.37 7.14 -21.85
CA LEU A 198 17.60 8.56 -21.55
C LEU A 198 19.02 8.85 -21.06
N ASP A 199 19.55 10.03 -21.37
CA ASP A 199 20.77 10.52 -20.75
C ASP A 199 20.51 10.91 -19.28
N PRO A 200 21.56 11.00 -18.43
CA PRO A 200 21.39 11.28 -17.00
C PRO A 200 20.70 12.61 -16.68
N VAL A 201 20.86 13.63 -17.53
CA VAL A 201 20.26 14.96 -17.30
C VAL A 201 18.76 14.90 -17.59
N ALA A 202 18.36 14.28 -18.70
CA ALA A 202 16.95 14.03 -19.01
C ALA A 202 16.30 13.04 -18.01
N ALA A 203 17.05 12.07 -17.49
CA ALA A 203 16.55 11.15 -16.46
C ALA A 203 16.27 11.87 -15.12
N ALA A 204 17.07 12.89 -14.77
CA ALA A 204 16.87 13.69 -13.57
C ALA A 204 15.58 14.53 -13.63
N SER A 205 15.22 15.05 -14.81
CA SER A 205 14.01 15.85 -15.01
C SER A 205 12.74 15.03 -15.28
N LEU A 206 12.84 13.70 -15.36
CA LEU A 206 11.72 12.83 -15.66
C LEU A 206 10.58 12.94 -14.62
N ARG A 207 9.35 13.10 -15.07
CA ARG A 207 8.15 13.09 -14.21
C ARG A 207 7.32 11.84 -14.44
N LEU A 208 6.89 11.24 -13.35
CA LEU A 208 6.08 10.02 -13.36
C LEU A 208 4.73 10.30 -12.68
N PRO A 209 3.66 9.59 -13.07
CA PRO A 209 2.41 9.63 -12.32
C PRO A 209 2.61 9.22 -10.85
N GLU A 210 1.81 9.84 -9.99
CA GLU A 210 1.86 9.62 -8.55
C GLU A 210 1.19 8.30 -8.12
N ASN A 211 0.30 7.76 -8.94
CA ASN A 211 -0.48 6.57 -8.64
C ASN A 211 -0.40 5.56 -9.78
N LEU A 212 -0.44 4.28 -9.42
CA LEU A 212 -0.59 3.19 -10.38
C LEU A 212 -1.94 3.27 -11.10
N PRO A 213 -2.04 2.76 -12.34
CA PRO A 213 -3.32 2.67 -13.03
C PRO A 213 -4.31 1.80 -12.25
N ALA A 214 -5.59 2.21 -12.27
CA ALA A 214 -6.67 1.48 -11.60
C ALA A 214 -6.90 0.09 -12.21
N LEU A 215 -7.39 -0.85 -11.39
CA LEU A 215 -7.70 -2.20 -11.86
C LEU A 215 -8.72 -2.18 -13.01
N PRO A 216 -8.57 -3.06 -14.02
CA PRO A 216 -9.58 -3.18 -15.05
C PRO A 216 -10.88 -3.73 -14.45
N THR A 217 -12.00 -3.16 -14.87
CA THR A 217 -13.34 -3.54 -14.40
C THR A 217 -13.70 -4.99 -14.76
N ALA A 218 -13.19 -5.48 -15.90
CA ALA A 218 -13.33 -6.86 -16.34
C ALA A 218 -11.98 -7.59 -16.22
N LEU A 219 -12.01 -8.79 -15.62
CA LEU A 219 -10.82 -9.63 -15.42
C LEU A 219 -10.12 -9.94 -16.75
N LEU A 220 -10.82 -10.48 -17.73
CA LEU A 220 -10.31 -10.68 -19.09
C LEU A 220 -11.35 -10.16 -20.07
N ALA A 221 -11.06 -9.03 -20.71
CA ALA A 221 -11.93 -8.51 -21.76
C ALA A 221 -12.02 -9.53 -22.92
N ALA A 222 -13.19 -9.62 -23.55
CA ALA A 222 -13.44 -10.52 -24.69
C ALA A 222 -12.32 -10.60 -25.75
N PRO A 223 -11.73 -9.47 -26.24
CA PRO A 223 -10.65 -9.56 -27.23
C PRO A 223 -9.41 -10.29 -26.70
N ARG A 224 -9.02 -10.05 -25.44
CA ARG A 224 -7.88 -10.71 -24.80
C ARG A 224 -8.12 -12.20 -24.60
N GLN A 225 -9.35 -12.57 -24.28
CA GLN A 225 -9.75 -13.98 -24.16
C GLN A 225 -9.64 -14.70 -25.51
N SER A 226 -10.10 -14.07 -26.61
CA SER A 226 -9.97 -14.66 -27.94
C SER A 226 -8.51 -14.82 -28.39
N GLU A 227 -7.64 -13.86 -28.04
CA GLU A 227 -6.21 -13.91 -28.35
C GLU A 227 -5.51 -15.05 -27.60
N LEU A 228 -5.80 -15.21 -26.31
CA LEU A 228 -5.28 -16.31 -25.50
C LEU A 228 -5.68 -17.67 -26.08
N LEU A 229 -6.96 -17.85 -26.44
CA LEU A 229 -7.44 -19.08 -27.05
C LEU A 229 -6.80 -19.34 -28.42
N ALA A 230 -6.65 -18.30 -29.24
CA ALA A 230 -5.98 -18.43 -30.53
C ALA A 230 -4.52 -18.86 -30.36
N ARG A 231 -3.80 -18.28 -29.39
CA ARG A 231 -2.40 -18.60 -29.11
C ARG A 231 -2.25 -20.00 -28.51
N SER A 232 -3.14 -20.40 -27.62
CA SER A 232 -3.12 -21.75 -27.04
C SER A 232 -3.38 -22.82 -28.10
N ASN A 233 -4.28 -22.57 -29.05
CA ASN A 233 -4.62 -23.51 -30.12
C ASN A 233 -3.52 -23.64 -31.18
N GLN A 234 -2.67 -22.61 -31.34
CA GLN A 234 -1.50 -22.65 -32.21
C GLN A 234 -0.35 -23.49 -31.60
N ALA A 235 -0.34 -23.73 -30.29
CA ALA A 235 0.64 -24.57 -29.65
C ALA A 235 0.31 -26.05 -29.86
N SER A 236 1.32 -26.88 -30.16
CA SER A 236 1.13 -28.33 -30.22
C SER A 236 0.61 -28.86 -28.87
N PRO A 237 -0.29 -29.86 -28.84
CA PRO A 237 -0.74 -30.48 -27.60
C PRO A 237 0.45 -30.99 -26.77
N GLY A 238 0.55 -30.56 -25.50
CA GLY A 238 1.68 -30.89 -24.62
C GLY A 238 2.95 -30.03 -24.82
N ALA A 239 2.91 -29.03 -25.69
CA ALA A 239 4.04 -28.11 -25.86
C ALA A 239 4.25 -27.25 -24.59
N PRO A 240 5.52 -26.94 -24.22
CA PRO A 240 5.84 -26.07 -23.09
C PRO A 240 5.11 -24.72 -23.09
N LEU A 241 4.83 -24.17 -24.27
CA LEU A 241 4.13 -22.89 -24.44
C LEU A 241 2.69 -22.92 -23.90
N ALA A 242 1.93 -24.00 -24.14
CA ALA A 242 0.53 -24.09 -23.71
C ALA A 242 0.43 -24.13 -22.17
N LEU A 243 1.30 -24.92 -21.53
CA LEU A 243 1.39 -24.98 -20.07
C LEU A 243 1.80 -23.62 -19.48
N ARG A 244 2.77 -22.95 -20.11
CA ARG A 244 3.24 -21.62 -19.67
C ARG A 244 2.13 -20.56 -19.76
N LEU A 245 1.34 -20.56 -20.83
CA LEU A 245 0.20 -19.63 -20.96
C LEU A 245 -0.87 -19.90 -19.89
N ALA A 246 -1.17 -21.16 -19.61
CA ALA A 246 -2.10 -21.53 -18.54
C ALA A 246 -1.60 -21.09 -17.14
N GLU A 247 -0.30 -21.27 -16.88
CA GLU A 247 0.34 -20.80 -15.64
C GLU A 247 0.25 -19.27 -15.50
N LEU A 248 0.62 -18.52 -16.53
CA LEU A 248 0.57 -17.06 -16.54
C LEU A 248 -0.86 -16.53 -16.41
N GLU A 249 -1.83 -17.16 -17.08
CA GLU A 249 -3.24 -16.82 -16.94
C GLU A 249 -3.72 -17.06 -15.50
N SER A 250 -3.37 -18.21 -14.90
CA SER A 250 -3.75 -18.51 -13.52
C SER A 250 -3.17 -17.49 -12.54
N THR A 251 -1.92 -17.08 -12.75
CA THR A 251 -1.25 -16.05 -11.96
C THR A 251 -1.96 -14.70 -12.13
N TYR A 252 -2.26 -14.32 -13.36
CA TYR A 252 -2.99 -13.10 -13.68
C TYR A 252 -4.36 -13.04 -12.97
N ARG A 253 -5.15 -14.11 -13.07
CA ARG A 253 -6.46 -14.22 -12.41
C ARG A 253 -6.35 -14.16 -10.90
N HIS A 254 -5.36 -14.84 -10.32
CA HIS A 254 -5.10 -14.82 -8.89
C HIS A 254 -4.75 -13.40 -8.41
N ARG A 255 -3.81 -12.72 -9.08
CA ARG A 255 -3.38 -11.36 -8.69
C ARG A 255 -4.50 -10.34 -8.81
N TRP A 256 -5.34 -10.44 -9.86
CA TRP A 256 -6.52 -9.58 -9.99
C TRP A 256 -7.52 -9.81 -8.86
N ALA A 257 -7.78 -11.07 -8.48
CA ALA A 257 -8.71 -11.39 -7.40
C ALA A 257 -8.22 -10.83 -6.04
N VAL A 258 -6.93 -10.94 -5.76
CA VAL A 258 -6.32 -10.35 -4.55
C VAL A 258 -6.46 -8.84 -4.56
N ALA A 259 -6.06 -8.17 -5.65
CA ALA A 259 -6.14 -6.71 -5.75
C ALA A 259 -7.59 -6.19 -5.66
N GLN A 260 -8.54 -6.91 -6.28
CA GLN A 260 -9.96 -6.57 -6.19
C GLN A 260 -10.51 -6.71 -4.75
N ARG A 261 -10.06 -7.72 -3.98
CA ARG A 261 -10.47 -7.88 -2.57
C ARG A 261 -10.00 -6.70 -1.72
N HIS A 262 -8.78 -6.21 -1.96
CA HIS A 262 -8.28 -5.01 -1.29
C HIS A 262 -9.16 -3.79 -1.59
N GLU A 263 -9.55 -3.59 -2.85
CA GLU A 263 -10.36 -2.44 -3.27
C GLU A 263 -11.80 -2.50 -2.79
N LYS A 264 -12.48 -3.64 -2.98
CA LYS A 264 -13.92 -3.79 -2.72
C LYS A 264 -14.26 -4.06 -1.27
N GLU A 265 -13.33 -4.63 -0.51
CA GLU A 265 -13.65 -5.14 0.83
C GLU A 265 -12.74 -4.56 1.90
N ILE A 266 -11.42 -4.66 1.76
CA ILE A 266 -10.51 -4.22 2.82
C ILE A 266 -10.55 -2.69 2.97
N ARG A 267 -10.42 -1.95 1.86
CA ARG A 267 -10.39 -0.47 1.90
C ARG A 267 -11.66 0.13 2.54
N PRO A 268 -12.89 -0.25 2.17
CA PRO A 268 -14.09 0.25 2.84
C PRO A 268 -14.19 -0.13 4.32
N LEU A 269 -13.73 -1.34 4.69
CA LEU A 269 -13.74 -1.78 6.10
C LEU A 269 -12.76 -0.97 6.95
N VAL A 270 -11.55 -0.74 6.43
CA VAL A 270 -10.53 0.10 7.06
C VAL A 270 -11.02 1.54 7.23
N GLU A 271 -11.69 2.09 6.22
CA GLU A 271 -12.24 3.44 6.31
C GLU A 271 -13.31 3.56 7.38
N LYS A 272 -14.27 2.62 7.42
CA LYS A 272 -15.26 2.55 8.50
C LYS A 272 -14.62 2.40 9.88
N LEU A 273 -13.60 1.56 9.99
CA LEU A 273 -12.87 1.38 11.24
C LEU A 273 -12.22 2.70 11.70
N ARG A 274 -11.58 3.41 10.77
CA ARG A 274 -10.95 4.72 11.03
C ARG A 274 -11.98 5.77 11.46
N GLU A 275 -13.12 5.84 10.79
CA GLU A 275 -14.23 6.74 11.15
C GLU A 275 -14.74 6.45 12.57
N GLU A 276 -15.04 5.18 12.86
CA GLU A 276 -15.55 4.75 14.17
C GLU A 276 -14.51 4.99 15.28
N SER A 277 -13.22 4.74 15.02
CA SER A 277 -12.16 5.00 16.01
C SER A 277 -12.03 6.48 16.35
N VAL A 278 -12.18 7.38 15.38
CA VAL A 278 -12.19 8.84 15.67
C VAL A 278 -13.40 9.21 16.53
N LEU A 279 -14.57 8.66 16.22
CA LEU A 279 -15.80 8.88 16.99
C LEU A 279 -15.65 8.39 18.43
N ARG A 280 -15.11 7.17 18.62
CA ARG A 280 -14.85 6.59 19.94
C ARG A 280 -13.80 7.37 20.72
N TYR A 281 -12.75 7.86 20.06
CA TYR A 281 -11.74 8.69 20.70
C TYR A 281 -12.33 10.00 21.20
N ASN A 282 -13.08 10.71 20.36
CA ASN A 282 -13.73 11.97 20.74
C ASN A 282 -14.76 11.75 21.87
N GLY A 283 -15.42 10.59 21.90
CA GLY A 283 -16.31 10.17 22.97
C GLY A 283 -15.61 9.69 24.25
N MET A 284 -14.27 9.79 24.33
CA MET A 284 -13.44 9.29 25.44
C MET A 284 -13.59 7.78 25.71
N LEU A 285 -13.96 7.01 24.68
CA LEU A 285 -14.15 5.55 24.77
C LEU A 285 -12.88 4.76 24.46
N ILE A 286 -11.92 5.38 23.75
CA ILE A 286 -10.61 4.81 23.46
C ILE A 286 -9.52 5.83 23.74
N GLY A 287 -8.33 5.35 24.10
CA GLY A 287 -7.15 6.20 24.28
C GLY A 287 -6.49 6.59 22.94
N PRO A 288 -5.52 7.54 22.98
CA PRO A 288 -4.72 7.90 21.81
C PRO A 288 -3.95 6.71 21.21
N ASP A 289 -3.54 5.76 22.04
CA ASP A 289 -2.83 4.53 21.65
C ASP A 289 -3.65 3.64 20.72
N GLU A 290 -4.92 3.38 21.05
CA GLU A 290 -5.82 2.59 20.19
C GLU A 290 -6.15 3.33 18.90
N LEU A 291 -6.29 4.66 18.94
CA LEU A 291 -6.47 5.48 17.74
C LEU A 291 -5.26 5.40 16.80
N LEU A 292 -4.05 5.50 17.35
CA LEU A 292 -2.80 5.38 16.60
C LEU A 292 -2.61 3.98 16.02
N LYS A 293 -2.99 2.94 16.77
CA LYS A 293 -2.98 1.55 16.30
C LYS A 293 -3.87 1.39 15.06
N VAL A 294 -5.11 1.88 15.09
CA VAL A 294 -6.01 1.81 13.92
C VAL A 294 -5.47 2.62 12.74
N ALA A 295 -4.83 3.76 12.99
CA ALA A 295 -4.18 4.53 11.93
C ALA A 295 -3.03 3.74 11.26
N ARG A 296 -2.23 3.00 12.03
CA ARG A 296 -1.18 2.11 11.50
C ARG A 296 -1.76 0.95 10.69
N GLU A 297 -2.79 0.28 11.22
CA GLU A 297 -3.50 -0.79 10.51
C GLU A 297 -4.06 -0.30 9.16
N ALA A 298 -4.55 0.94 9.11
CA ALA A 298 -5.02 1.56 7.86
C ALA A 298 -3.89 1.79 6.85
N LEU A 299 -2.73 2.27 7.31
CA LEU A 299 -1.56 2.49 6.46
C LEU A 299 -0.95 1.17 5.95
N ASP A 300 -0.91 0.13 6.79
CA ASP A 300 -0.47 -1.20 6.38
C ASP A 300 -1.42 -1.83 5.36
N ALA A 301 -2.74 -1.64 5.54
CA ALA A 301 -3.74 -2.07 4.56
C ALA A 301 -3.59 -1.33 3.22
N GLU A 302 -3.27 -0.04 3.24
CA GLU A 302 -2.99 0.76 2.04
C GLU A 302 -1.71 0.28 1.35
N ARG A 303 -0.64 -0.01 2.11
CA ARG A 303 0.62 -0.57 1.58
C ARG A 303 0.39 -1.92 0.92
N ALA A 304 -0.38 -2.80 1.57
CA ALA A 304 -0.74 -4.11 1.02
C ALA A 304 -1.58 -3.98 -0.26
N ALA A 305 -2.52 -3.03 -0.30
CA ALA A 305 -3.32 -2.77 -1.50
C ALA A 305 -2.46 -2.27 -2.67
N LEU A 306 -1.49 -1.37 -2.40
CA LEU A 306 -0.56 -0.88 -3.41
C LEU A 306 0.34 -2.00 -3.96
N ALA A 307 0.84 -2.88 -3.08
CA ALA A 307 1.64 -4.04 -3.47
C ALA A 307 0.81 -5.05 -4.30
N ALA A 308 -0.44 -5.30 -3.92
CA ALA A 308 -1.35 -6.17 -4.68
C ALA A 308 -1.62 -5.61 -6.10
N LEU A 309 -1.82 -4.29 -6.21
CA LEU A 309 -2.00 -3.62 -7.50
C LEU A 309 -0.75 -3.73 -8.38
N ALA A 310 0.43 -3.51 -7.82
CA ALA A 310 1.69 -3.67 -8.54
C ALA A 310 1.90 -5.12 -9.04
N ALA A 311 1.65 -6.11 -8.19
CA ALA A 311 1.76 -7.52 -8.55
C ALA A 311 0.77 -7.94 -9.65
N PHE A 312 -0.43 -7.36 -9.68
CA PHE A 312 -1.36 -7.52 -10.79
C PHE A 312 -0.79 -7.00 -12.10
N TRP A 313 -0.26 -5.76 -12.10
CA TRP A 313 0.28 -5.15 -13.31
C TRP A 313 1.53 -5.87 -13.84
N GLN A 314 2.36 -6.44 -12.96
CA GLN A 314 3.46 -7.32 -13.35
C GLN A 314 2.94 -8.60 -14.04
N ALA A 315 1.90 -9.22 -13.49
CA ALA A 315 1.28 -10.40 -14.11
C ALA A 315 0.61 -10.07 -15.47
N ASP A 316 0.01 -8.88 -15.62
CA ASP A 316 -0.52 -8.40 -16.91
C ASP A 316 0.58 -8.30 -17.96
N ILE A 317 1.74 -7.72 -17.62
CA ILE A 317 2.88 -7.62 -18.54
C ILE A 317 3.36 -9.00 -18.97
N ALA A 318 3.58 -9.92 -18.02
CA ALA A 318 4.09 -11.26 -18.32
C ALA A 318 3.11 -12.07 -19.21
N LEU A 319 1.80 -11.95 -18.98
CA LEU A 319 0.80 -12.57 -19.84
C LEU A 319 0.80 -11.94 -21.24
N GLN A 320 0.83 -10.61 -21.33
CA GLN A 320 0.84 -9.89 -22.59
C GLN A 320 2.10 -10.17 -23.43
N SER A 321 3.27 -10.25 -22.80
CA SER A 321 4.52 -10.58 -23.49
C SER A 321 4.45 -12.00 -24.07
N ALA A 322 3.92 -12.97 -23.32
CA ALA A 322 3.77 -14.35 -23.77
C ALA A 322 2.75 -14.49 -24.92
N LEU A 323 1.64 -13.73 -24.89
CA LEU A 323 0.67 -13.67 -25.99
C LEU A 323 1.30 -13.15 -27.28
N MET A 324 2.14 -12.11 -27.17
CA MET A 324 2.90 -11.56 -28.30
C MET A 324 4.09 -12.46 -28.74
N GLY A 325 4.30 -13.60 -28.09
CA GLY A 325 5.31 -14.58 -28.47
C GLY A 325 6.67 -14.42 -27.81
N HIS A 326 6.77 -13.61 -26.76
CA HIS A 326 7.97 -13.48 -25.94
C HIS A 326 7.67 -13.87 -24.48
N PRO A 327 7.87 -15.14 -24.07
CA PRO A 327 7.86 -15.46 -22.65
C PRO A 327 9.00 -14.68 -21.98
N GLU A 328 8.73 -13.96 -20.89
CA GLU A 328 9.82 -13.39 -20.10
C GLU A 328 10.70 -14.55 -19.62
N SER A 329 11.99 -14.52 -19.95
CA SER A 329 12.96 -15.45 -19.39
C SER A 329 12.97 -15.17 -17.89
N GLY A 330 12.45 -16.11 -17.09
CA GLY A 330 12.60 -16.07 -15.65
C GLY A 330 14.08 -16.25 -15.34
N ASP A 331 14.74 -15.16 -14.97
CA ASP A 331 15.95 -15.19 -14.17
C ASP A 331 15.56 -15.24 -12.69
#